data_AF-A0A8S4RDA0-F1
#
_entry.id   AF-A0A8S4RDA0-F1
#
_cell.length_a   1.000
_cell.length_b   1.000
_cell.length_c   1.000
_cell.angle_alpha   90.00
_cell.angle_beta   90.00
_cell.angle_gamma   90.00
#
_symmetry.space_group_name_H-M   'P 1'
#
loop_
_entity.id
_entity.type
_entity.pdbx_description
1 polymer ?
#
loop_
_entity_poly.entity_id
_entity_poly.type
_entity_poly.pdbx_seq_one_letter_code
_entity_poly.pdbx_strand_id
1 'polypeptide(L)'
;VDNNVTRHLDKVLAPDEKKKPSFDFLVLHYLGLDHIGHLEGARSPKIKPKLLEMDDVVKKIYAGMRTWDRSGILIICGDHGMRDAGGHGGATAAEVLVPLVIIKSDNFQCPHPLGPGPTVAQVDVAPTVAWLLNAPIPGDSTGRILPSLLPVDYRQHLYLLHVLAAHNAKQSLPANTEFYQQFKRAESQFAHFLSTGQESAAKIAKDFYEESLEDMSKYLTETTTDFDLFAIGIAIFVLYILTGALLCVTLYSFQQDPQRKTSVVRQHRSQASTIVAFAIIFFLISTTLLISCFISETKSRFCSFNPIWYLRTMNQTGDRWLFLPDTADWLNAPENSFYLEAHIVIGTILTFGVCLWNVRHMNNFMQMHSALTVCATACVFLYRISTNALDTRYAFLKTYDPVIIVNVFWGLLIFQVLFELATYIGMFTKCGFKPKNNRNKFTYTKPKAKSEDYFYDEMDEPWNIEEVKLNLARSLTHIMYNDMMLIIILLMRPH
;
A
#
# COMPACT_ATOMS: atom_id res chain seq x y z
N VAL A 1 9.35 -21.92 8.08
CA VAL A 1 7.94 -21.66 8.42
C VAL A 1 7.07 -22.90 8.23
N ASP A 2 7.20 -23.60 7.11
CA ASP A 2 6.30 -24.71 6.74
C ASP A 2 6.39 -25.98 7.58
N ASN A 3 7.52 -26.22 8.27
CA ASN A 3 7.62 -27.33 9.22
C ASN A 3 6.56 -27.25 10.33
N ASN A 4 5.98 -26.08 10.59
CA ASN A 4 4.84 -25.93 11.50
C ASN A 4 3.58 -26.67 11.03
N VAL A 5 3.43 -26.90 9.72
CA VAL A 5 2.33 -27.66 9.13
C VAL A 5 2.78 -29.10 8.88
N THR A 6 3.93 -29.29 8.21
CA THR A 6 4.38 -30.61 7.73
C THR A 6 4.53 -31.65 8.84
N ARG A 7 5.06 -31.26 10.01
CA ARG A 7 5.31 -32.21 11.12
C ARG A 7 4.06 -32.88 11.69
N HIS A 8 2.88 -32.31 11.43
CA HIS A 8 1.61 -32.85 11.94
C HIS A 8 0.92 -33.80 10.95
N LEU A 9 1.37 -33.83 9.68
CA LEU A 9 0.71 -34.61 8.63
C LEU A 9 0.68 -36.10 8.93
N ASP A 10 1.77 -36.67 9.45
CA ASP A 10 1.82 -38.12 9.73
C ASP A 10 0.76 -38.53 10.76
N LYS A 11 0.49 -37.68 11.75
CA LYS A 11 -0.55 -37.92 12.75
C LYS A 11 -1.96 -37.69 12.19
N VAL A 12 -2.15 -36.64 11.39
CA VAL A 12 -3.49 -36.24 10.89
C VAL A 12 -3.97 -37.16 9.77
N LEU A 13 -3.05 -37.63 8.91
CA LEU A 13 -3.36 -38.52 7.79
C LEU A 13 -3.49 -39.99 8.21
N ALA A 14 -2.91 -40.36 9.36
CA ALA A 14 -3.03 -41.70 9.89
C ALA A 14 -4.51 -42.02 10.17
N PRO A 15 -5.05 -43.10 9.58
CA PRO A 15 -6.41 -43.47 9.85
C PRO A 15 -6.55 -44.19 11.20
N ASP A 16 -7.78 -44.24 11.72
CA ASP A 16 -8.18 -45.06 12.84
C ASP A 16 -8.23 -46.56 12.48
N GLU A 17 -8.63 -47.40 13.45
CA GLU A 17 -8.78 -48.85 13.26
C GLU A 17 -9.78 -49.23 12.14
N LYS A 18 -10.70 -48.32 11.79
CA LYS A 18 -11.67 -48.48 10.70
C LYS A 18 -11.20 -47.87 9.39
N LYS A 19 -9.91 -47.54 9.28
CA LYS A 19 -9.30 -46.90 8.10
C LYS A 19 -9.92 -45.53 7.76
N LYS A 20 -10.40 -44.78 8.77
CA LYS A 20 -10.94 -43.42 8.59
C LYS A 20 -9.98 -42.37 9.16
N PRO A 21 -9.67 -41.29 8.43
CA PRO A 21 -8.88 -40.20 8.98
C PRO A 21 -9.68 -39.42 10.05
N SER A 22 -8.99 -38.66 10.89
CA SER A 22 -9.61 -37.91 12.00
C SER A 22 -10.32 -36.61 11.57
N PHE A 23 -10.53 -36.40 10.27
CA PHE A 23 -11.09 -35.16 9.71
C PHE A 23 -11.95 -35.46 8.49
N ASP A 24 -12.94 -34.60 8.22
CA ASP A 24 -13.71 -34.61 6.96
C ASP A 24 -13.26 -33.50 6.02
N PHE A 25 -12.75 -32.40 6.57
CA PHE A 25 -12.19 -31.27 5.82
C PHE A 25 -10.90 -30.79 6.51
N LEU A 26 -9.84 -30.59 5.73
CA LEU A 26 -8.53 -30.14 6.19
C LEU A 26 -7.99 -29.07 5.26
N VAL A 27 -7.67 -27.90 5.83
CA VAL A 27 -7.03 -26.79 5.10
C VAL A 27 -5.58 -26.72 5.55
N LEU A 28 -4.66 -26.74 4.58
CA LEU A 28 -3.23 -26.63 4.81
C LEU A 28 -2.72 -25.39 4.06
N HIS A 29 -2.11 -24.45 4.78
CA HIS A 29 -1.55 -23.24 4.20
C HIS A 29 -0.04 -23.24 4.39
N TYR A 30 0.69 -23.26 3.27
CA TYR A 30 2.16 -23.25 3.21
C TYR A 30 2.65 -21.88 2.76
N LEU A 31 3.40 -21.18 3.62
CA LEU A 31 3.86 -19.80 3.39
C LEU A 31 5.29 -19.73 2.84
N GLY A 32 6.03 -20.84 2.86
CA GLY A 32 7.46 -20.80 2.55
C GLY A 32 7.79 -20.41 1.11
N LEU A 33 6.90 -20.71 0.15
CA LEU A 33 7.10 -20.33 -1.25
C LEU A 33 6.95 -18.81 -1.45
N ASP A 34 5.88 -18.23 -0.91
CA ASP A 34 5.64 -16.79 -0.93
C ASP A 34 6.78 -16.02 -0.25
N HIS A 35 7.21 -16.47 0.92
CA HIS A 35 8.31 -15.83 1.64
C HIS A 35 9.64 -15.82 0.86
N ILE A 36 9.96 -16.90 0.13
CA ILE A 36 11.14 -16.91 -0.77
C ILE A 36 10.92 -15.92 -1.93
N GLY A 37 9.71 -15.90 -2.50
CA GLY A 37 9.31 -14.96 -3.53
C GLY A 37 9.57 -13.51 -3.13
N HIS A 38 9.05 -13.06 -1.99
CA HIS A 38 9.23 -11.69 -1.50
C HIS A 38 10.69 -11.31 -1.24
N LEU A 39 11.49 -12.24 -0.71
CA LEU A 39 12.86 -11.95 -0.30
C LEU A 39 13.85 -11.99 -1.47
N GLU A 40 13.66 -12.91 -2.43
CA GLU A 40 14.67 -13.22 -3.45
C GLU A 40 14.13 -13.22 -4.89
N GLY A 41 12.84 -12.95 -5.07
CA GLY A 41 12.17 -12.94 -6.38
C GLY A 41 11.74 -14.33 -6.86
N ALA A 42 10.85 -14.33 -7.85
CA ALA A 42 10.21 -15.54 -8.39
C ALA A 42 11.18 -16.50 -9.09
N ARG A 43 12.38 -16.01 -9.45
CA ARG A 43 13.42 -16.78 -10.16
C ARG A 43 14.59 -17.18 -9.26
N SER A 44 14.46 -17.02 -7.94
CA SER A 44 15.50 -17.42 -7.00
C SER A 44 15.87 -18.90 -7.17
N PRO A 45 17.16 -19.28 -7.06
CA PRO A 45 17.58 -20.67 -7.08
C PRO A 45 16.95 -21.50 -5.93
N LYS A 46 16.39 -20.85 -4.89
CA LYS A 46 15.66 -21.50 -3.79
C LYS A 46 14.24 -21.93 -4.16
N ILE A 47 13.65 -21.37 -5.21
CA ILE A 47 12.28 -21.70 -5.65
C ILE A 47 12.19 -23.18 -6.07
N LYS A 48 13.13 -23.68 -6.87
CA LYS A 48 13.09 -25.07 -7.33
C LYS A 48 13.18 -26.09 -6.19
N PRO A 49 14.15 -26.02 -5.26
CA PRO A 49 14.16 -26.86 -4.06
C PRO A 49 12.87 -26.74 -3.26
N LYS A 50 12.29 -25.53 -3.16
CA LYS A 50 11.05 -25.34 -2.43
C LYS A 50 9.86 -26.03 -3.08
N LEU A 51 9.76 -25.97 -4.42
CA LEU A 51 8.72 -26.66 -5.15
C LEU A 51 8.86 -28.18 -5.04
N LEU A 52 10.08 -28.73 -5.00
CA LEU A 52 10.33 -30.15 -4.72
C LEU A 52 9.87 -30.54 -3.31
N GLU A 53 10.09 -29.69 -2.31
CA GLU A 53 9.56 -29.91 -0.95
C GLU A 53 8.03 -29.98 -0.94
N MET A 54 7.35 -29.10 -1.69
CA MET A 54 5.88 -29.12 -1.81
C MET A 54 5.38 -30.34 -2.58
N ASP A 55 6.10 -30.78 -3.62
CA ASP A 55 5.81 -32.02 -4.35
C ASP A 55 5.86 -33.24 -3.42
N ASP A 56 6.86 -33.32 -2.53
CA ASP A 56 6.95 -34.40 -1.54
C ASP A 56 5.82 -34.35 -0.49
N VAL A 57 5.39 -33.15 -0.09
CA VAL A 57 4.19 -32.98 0.76
C VAL A 57 2.94 -33.51 0.06
N VAL A 58 2.74 -33.17 -1.22
CA VAL A 58 1.61 -33.66 -2.02
C VAL A 58 1.63 -35.19 -2.13
N LYS A 59 2.80 -35.78 -2.41
CA LYS A 59 2.97 -37.25 -2.42
C LYS A 59 2.61 -37.88 -1.08
N LYS A 60 3.05 -37.29 0.04
CA LYS A 60 2.73 -37.79 1.39
C LYS A 60 1.22 -37.77 1.64
N ILE A 61 0.53 -36.68 1.31
CA ILE A 61 -0.92 -36.56 1.48
C ILE A 61 -1.63 -37.60 0.62
N TYR A 62 -1.29 -37.70 -0.66
CA TYR A 62 -1.87 -38.69 -1.56
C TYR A 62 -1.65 -40.13 -1.07
N ALA A 63 -0.43 -40.49 -0.64
CA ALA A 63 -0.14 -41.80 -0.08
C ALA A 63 -0.97 -42.10 1.19
N GLY A 64 -1.17 -41.11 2.06
CA GLY A 64 -2.07 -41.21 3.20
C GLY A 64 -3.51 -41.50 2.78
N MET A 65 -4.04 -40.71 1.83
CA MET A 65 -5.40 -40.89 1.31
C MET A 65 -5.64 -42.30 0.75
N ARG A 66 -4.62 -42.92 0.14
CA ARG A 66 -4.68 -44.29 -0.41
C ARG A 66 -4.85 -45.38 0.66
N THR A 67 -4.61 -45.07 1.94
CA THR A 67 -4.78 -46.02 3.05
C THR A 67 -6.19 -46.04 3.62
N TRP A 68 -7.02 -45.03 3.29
CA TRP A 68 -8.35 -44.87 3.84
C TRP A 68 -9.36 -45.81 3.15
N ASP A 69 -10.42 -46.17 3.87
CA ASP A 69 -11.56 -46.94 3.32
C ASP A 69 -12.62 -46.04 2.66
N ARG A 70 -12.18 -44.89 2.13
CA ARG A 70 -13.02 -43.93 1.40
C ARG A 70 -12.20 -43.20 0.35
N SER A 71 -12.87 -42.68 -0.68
CA SER A 71 -12.24 -41.72 -1.58
C SER A 71 -12.00 -40.39 -0.86
N GLY A 72 -10.79 -39.85 -0.99
CA GLY A 72 -10.43 -38.51 -0.61
C GLY A 72 -10.21 -37.64 -1.84
N ILE A 73 -10.45 -36.34 -1.68
CA ILE A 73 -10.20 -35.33 -2.71
C ILE A 73 -9.16 -34.35 -2.17
N LEU A 74 -8.07 -34.16 -2.91
CA LEU A 74 -7.04 -33.18 -2.64
C LEU A 74 -7.13 -32.08 -3.69
N ILE A 75 -7.35 -30.85 -3.23
CA ILE A 75 -7.37 -29.62 -4.03
C ILE A 75 -6.10 -28.85 -3.69
N ILE A 76 -5.28 -28.56 -4.69
CA ILE A 76 -4.03 -27.79 -4.55
C ILE A 76 -4.19 -26.53 -5.39
N CYS A 77 -4.08 -25.37 -4.76
CA CYS A 77 -4.08 -24.09 -5.46
C CYS A 77 -3.20 -23.06 -4.75
N GLY A 78 -2.85 -22.00 -5.49
CA GLY A 78 -2.32 -20.77 -4.88
C GLY A 78 -3.47 -19.82 -4.51
N ASP A 79 -3.26 -18.98 -3.51
CA ASP A 79 -4.09 -17.82 -3.22
C ASP A 79 -3.82 -16.68 -4.22
N HIS A 80 -2.56 -16.50 -4.63
CA HIS A 80 -2.16 -15.61 -5.70
C HIS A 80 -0.89 -16.10 -6.42
N GLY A 81 -0.60 -15.48 -7.56
CA GLY A 81 0.68 -15.57 -8.24
C GLY A 81 1.66 -14.50 -7.75
N MET A 82 2.74 -14.25 -8.48
CA MET A 82 3.72 -13.21 -8.11
C MET A 82 4.38 -12.60 -9.34
N ARG A 83 4.82 -11.34 -9.24
CA ARG A 83 5.71 -10.74 -10.24
C ARG A 83 7.14 -11.29 -10.09
N ASP A 84 7.94 -11.18 -11.14
CA ASP A 84 9.35 -11.64 -11.14
C ASP A 84 10.16 -11.04 -9.98
N ALA A 85 9.88 -9.78 -9.62
CA ALA A 85 10.53 -9.06 -8.52
C ALA A 85 10.05 -9.50 -7.11
N GLY A 86 9.16 -10.48 -7.00
CA GLY A 86 8.77 -11.09 -5.73
C GLY A 86 7.54 -10.51 -5.03
N GLY A 87 6.95 -9.42 -5.56
CA GLY A 87 5.69 -8.89 -5.02
C GLY A 87 4.44 -9.56 -5.61
N HIS A 88 3.28 -9.17 -5.11
CA HIS A 88 1.97 -9.53 -5.65
C HIS A 88 0.93 -8.45 -5.28
N GLY A 89 -0.34 -8.68 -5.57
CA GLY A 89 -1.45 -7.74 -5.29
C GLY A 89 -1.88 -6.89 -6.49
N GLY A 90 -1.24 -7.07 -7.65
CA GLY A 90 -1.67 -6.53 -8.93
C GLY A 90 -2.63 -7.43 -9.70
N ALA A 91 -3.00 -6.97 -10.89
CA ALA A 91 -3.94 -7.64 -11.79
C ALA A 91 -3.24 -8.31 -12.99
N THR A 92 -1.90 -8.41 -12.98
CA THR A 92 -1.18 -9.04 -14.09
C THR A 92 -1.47 -10.55 -14.14
N ALA A 93 -1.38 -11.14 -15.32
CA ALA A 93 -1.59 -12.58 -15.49
C ALA A 93 -0.71 -13.43 -14.56
N ALA A 94 0.54 -13.00 -14.33
CA ALA A 94 1.47 -13.69 -13.42
C ALA A 94 1.05 -13.62 -11.94
N GLU A 95 0.24 -12.63 -11.55
CA GLU A 95 -0.25 -12.43 -10.18
C GLU A 95 -1.64 -13.04 -9.96
N VAL A 96 -2.48 -13.14 -10.98
CA VAL A 96 -3.86 -13.66 -10.85
C VAL A 96 -4.01 -15.11 -11.29
N LEU A 97 -3.14 -15.61 -12.18
CA LEU A 97 -3.19 -17.01 -12.60
C LEU A 97 -2.40 -17.88 -11.64
N VAL A 98 -3.10 -18.80 -10.98
CA VAL A 98 -2.54 -19.79 -10.07
C VAL A 98 -2.80 -21.20 -10.60
N PRO A 99 -1.93 -22.18 -10.29
CA PRO A 99 -2.23 -23.57 -10.59
C PRO A 99 -3.44 -24.02 -9.77
N LEU A 100 -4.29 -24.87 -10.37
CA LEU A 100 -5.30 -25.65 -9.68
C LEU A 100 -5.13 -27.12 -10.06
N VAL A 101 -4.83 -27.97 -9.09
CA VAL A 101 -4.68 -29.42 -9.28
C VAL A 101 -5.69 -30.14 -8.39
N ILE A 102 -6.43 -31.07 -8.98
CA ILE A 102 -7.45 -31.86 -8.30
C ILE A 102 -7.06 -33.33 -8.40
N ILE A 103 -6.91 -33.98 -7.24
CA ILE A 103 -6.52 -35.38 -7.14
C ILE A 103 -7.61 -36.13 -6.36
N LYS A 104 -8.19 -37.16 -6.99
CA LYS A 104 -9.04 -38.15 -6.31
C LYS A 104 -8.16 -39.35 -5.93
N SER A 105 -8.28 -39.84 -4.70
CA SER A 105 -7.44 -40.97 -4.25
C SER A 105 -7.79 -42.27 -4.99
N ASP A 106 -9.01 -42.41 -5.46
CA ASP A 106 -9.44 -43.39 -6.43
C ASP A 106 -9.31 -42.81 -7.85
N ASN A 107 -8.76 -43.58 -8.78
CA ASN A 107 -8.67 -43.21 -10.20
C ASN A 107 -7.78 -41.99 -10.52
N PHE A 108 -6.75 -41.71 -9.72
CA PHE A 108 -5.73 -40.74 -10.12
C PHE A 108 -4.90 -41.24 -11.31
N GLN A 109 -4.80 -40.41 -12.35
CA GLN A 109 -3.94 -40.64 -13.50
C GLN A 109 -3.21 -39.35 -13.87
N CYS A 110 -1.88 -39.42 -14.02
CA CYS A 110 -1.04 -38.31 -14.44
C CYS A 110 -0.05 -38.80 -15.52
N PRO A 111 0.05 -38.14 -16.69
CA PRO A 111 -0.76 -37.00 -17.11
C PRO A 111 -2.24 -37.39 -17.32
N HIS A 112 -3.14 -36.42 -17.12
CA HIS A 112 -4.55 -36.65 -17.39
C HIS A 112 -4.77 -36.87 -18.90
N PRO A 113 -5.55 -37.87 -19.35
CA PRO A 113 -5.68 -38.22 -20.77
C PRO A 113 -6.16 -37.09 -21.67
N LEU A 114 -7.01 -36.21 -21.15
CA LEU A 114 -7.56 -35.06 -21.90
C LEU A 114 -6.66 -33.80 -21.83
N GLY A 115 -5.48 -33.91 -21.22
CA GLY A 115 -4.59 -32.76 -21.01
C GLY A 115 -5.06 -31.86 -19.85
N PRO A 116 -4.58 -30.59 -19.81
CA PRO A 116 -4.96 -29.64 -18.78
C PRO A 116 -6.45 -29.29 -18.88
N GLY A 117 -7.09 -29.09 -17.72
CA GLY A 117 -8.47 -28.62 -17.64
C GLY A 117 -8.62 -27.16 -18.08
N PRO A 118 -9.87 -26.66 -18.17
CA PRO A 118 -10.13 -25.25 -18.48
C PRO A 118 -9.67 -24.34 -17.34
N THR A 119 -9.47 -23.05 -17.65
CA THR A 119 -9.34 -22.01 -16.62
C THR A 119 -10.66 -21.87 -15.87
N VAL A 120 -10.59 -21.79 -14.54
CA VAL A 120 -11.74 -21.64 -13.64
C VAL A 120 -11.49 -20.47 -12.69
N ALA A 121 -12.54 -19.96 -12.04
CA ALA A 121 -12.39 -18.88 -11.08
C ALA A 121 -12.10 -19.43 -9.67
N GLN A 122 -11.29 -18.73 -8.86
CA GLN A 122 -11.04 -19.15 -7.47
C GLN A 122 -12.32 -19.21 -6.63
N VAL A 123 -13.32 -18.36 -6.95
CA VAL A 123 -14.64 -18.38 -6.29
C VAL A 123 -15.38 -19.70 -6.45
N ASP A 124 -15.00 -20.53 -7.43
CA ASP A 124 -15.59 -21.86 -7.68
C ASP A 124 -15.16 -22.90 -6.62
N VAL A 125 -14.09 -22.65 -5.86
CA VAL A 125 -13.57 -23.60 -4.86
C VAL A 125 -14.54 -23.78 -3.69
N ALA A 126 -15.05 -22.68 -3.13
CA ALA A 126 -15.90 -22.71 -1.94
C ALA A 126 -17.23 -23.49 -2.14
N PRO A 127 -18.05 -23.23 -3.18
CA PRO A 127 -19.27 -23.99 -3.42
C PRO A 127 -18.97 -25.46 -3.79
N THR A 128 -17.82 -25.74 -4.42
CA THR A 128 -17.37 -27.12 -4.68
C THR A 128 -17.10 -27.89 -3.39
N VAL A 129 -16.36 -27.29 -2.46
CA VAL A 129 -16.08 -27.90 -1.16
C VAL A 129 -17.38 -28.10 -0.37
N ALA A 130 -18.30 -27.12 -0.39
CA ALA A 130 -19.60 -27.25 0.25
C ALA A 130 -20.40 -28.43 -0.31
N TRP A 131 -20.46 -28.57 -1.64
CA TRP A 131 -21.08 -29.70 -2.31
C TRP A 131 -20.48 -31.05 -1.86
N LEU A 132 -19.15 -31.17 -1.85
CA LEU A 132 -18.46 -32.40 -1.45
C LEU A 132 -18.70 -32.78 0.02
N LEU A 133 -18.88 -31.80 0.90
CA LEU A 133 -19.16 -32.01 2.32
C LEU A 133 -20.66 -32.19 2.61
N ASN A 134 -21.52 -32.17 1.58
CA ASN A 134 -22.97 -32.14 1.73
C ASN A 134 -23.43 -30.99 2.66
N ALA A 135 -22.78 -29.84 2.53
CA ALA A 135 -23.04 -28.62 3.28
C ALA A 135 -23.82 -27.60 2.42
N PRO A 136 -24.56 -26.68 3.05
CA PRO A 136 -25.17 -25.56 2.33
C PRO A 136 -24.12 -24.71 1.62
N ILE A 137 -24.50 -24.14 0.47
CA ILE A 137 -23.66 -23.15 -0.25
C ILE A 137 -23.40 -21.96 0.69
N PRO A 138 -22.14 -21.50 0.83
CA PRO A 138 -21.83 -20.31 1.63
C PRO A 138 -22.64 -19.09 1.16
N GLY A 139 -23.13 -18.27 2.10
CA GLY A 139 -24.09 -17.21 1.81
C GLY A 139 -23.67 -16.20 0.74
N ASP A 140 -22.40 -15.83 0.72
CA ASP A 140 -21.81 -14.86 -0.22
C ASP A 140 -21.09 -15.54 -1.40
N SER A 141 -21.29 -16.85 -1.59
CA SER A 141 -20.66 -17.58 -2.68
C SER A 141 -21.28 -17.18 -4.01
N THR A 142 -20.47 -16.64 -4.92
CA THR A 142 -20.90 -16.32 -6.30
C THR A 142 -20.48 -17.40 -7.31
N GLY A 143 -19.61 -18.32 -6.89
CA GLY A 143 -18.95 -19.28 -7.77
C GLY A 143 -19.81 -20.47 -8.22
N ARG A 144 -19.20 -21.28 -9.08
CA ARG A 144 -19.76 -22.50 -9.67
C ARG A 144 -19.03 -23.73 -9.14
N ILE A 145 -19.42 -24.93 -9.57
CA ILE A 145 -18.72 -26.17 -9.19
C ILE A 145 -17.57 -26.42 -10.17
N LEU A 146 -16.41 -26.80 -9.63
CA LEU A 146 -15.25 -27.17 -10.42
C LEU A 146 -15.62 -28.32 -11.38
N PRO A 147 -15.37 -28.18 -12.70
CA PRO A 147 -15.87 -29.13 -13.71
C PRO A 147 -15.51 -30.60 -13.46
N SER A 148 -14.32 -30.89 -12.92
CA SER A 148 -13.87 -32.27 -12.62
C SER A 148 -14.53 -32.91 -11.38
N LEU A 149 -15.26 -32.11 -10.61
CA LEU A 149 -15.96 -32.49 -9.38
C LEU A 149 -17.48 -32.40 -9.53
N LEU A 150 -17.98 -32.10 -10.72
CA LEU A 150 -19.40 -32.22 -11.04
C LEU A 150 -19.86 -33.69 -10.91
N PRO A 151 -21.09 -33.92 -10.41
CA PRO A 151 -21.64 -35.26 -10.30
C PRO A 151 -21.84 -35.90 -11.69
N VAL A 152 -21.54 -37.19 -11.78
CA VAL A 152 -21.72 -37.98 -13.02
C VAL A 152 -23.20 -38.29 -13.26
N ASP A 153 -23.98 -38.46 -12.18
CA ASP A 153 -25.43 -38.65 -12.30
C ASP A 153 -26.09 -37.39 -12.83
N TYR A 154 -26.81 -37.55 -13.94
CA TYR A 154 -27.39 -36.44 -14.69
C TYR A 154 -28.44 -35.68 -13.87
N ARG A 155 -29.22 -36.37 -13.03
CA ARG A 155 -30.26 -35.75 -12.21
C ARG A 155 -29.65 -34.95 -11.07
N GLN A 156 -28.61 -35.49 -10.42
CA GLN A 156 -27.84 -34.76 -9.41
C GLN A 156 -27.16 -33.53 -10.00
N HIS A 157 -26.59 -33.65 -11.20
CA HIS A 157 -25.98 -32.53 -11.90
C HIS A 157 -27.01 -31.42 -12.17
N LEU A 158 -28.14 -31.77 -12.78
CA LEU A 158 -29.17 -30.78 -13.08
C LEU A 158 -29.75 -30.14 -11.81
N TYR A 159 -29.93 -30.92 -10.74
CA TYR A 159 -30.36 -30.40 -9.44
C TYR A 159 -29.33 -29.43 -8.83
N LEU A 160 -28.05 -29.77 -8.90
CA LEU A 160 -26.96 -28.92 -8.40
C LEU A 160 -26.90 -27.58 -9.13
N LEU A 161 -27.03 -27.62 -10.47
CA LEU A 161 -27.12 -26.42 -11.30
C LEU A 161 -28.32 -25.54 -10.90
N HIS A 162 -29.49 -26.14 -10.71
CA HIS A 162 -30.68 -25.43 -10.23
C HIS A 162 -30.43 -24.73 -8.89
N VAL A 163 -29.85 -25.43 -7.91
CA VAL A 163 -29.60 -24.90 -6.57
C VAL A 163 -28.60 -23.75 -6.59
N LEU A 164 -27.52 -23.85 -7.36
CA LEU A 164 -26.50 -22.79 -7.49
C LEU A 164 -27.05 -21.58 -8.23
N ALA A 165 -27.76 -21.79 -9.34
CA ALA A 165 -28.35 -20.71 -10.11
C ALA A 165 -29.41 -19.97 -9.28
N ALA A 166 -30.24 -20.69 -8.54
CA ALA A 166 -31.21 -20.09 -7.62
C ALA A 166 -30.55 -19.37 -6.43
N HIS A 167 -29.37 -19.82 -5.99
CA HIS A 167 -28.57 -19.11 -4.98
C HIS A 167 -28.05 -17.78 -5.52
N ASN A 168 -27.38 -17.78 -6.68
CA ASN A 168 -26.87 -16.56 -7.31
C ASN A 168 -28.00 -15.58 -7.68
N ALA A 169 -29.15 -16.09 -8.13
CA ALA A 169 -30.33 -15.28 -8.44
C ALA A 169 -30.87 -14.49 -7.23
N LYS A 170 -30.61 -14.93 -5.99
CA LYS A 170 -31.03 -14.21 -4.77
C LYS A 170 -30.10 -13.06 -4.40
N GLN A 171 -28.93 -12.95 -5.01
CA GLN A 171 -27.93 -11.92 -4.69
C GLN A 171 -28.18 -10.60 -5.45
N SER A 172 -29.44 -10.18 -5.55
CA SER A 172 -29.87 -8.89 -6.14
C SER A 172 -29.45 -8.64 -7.59
N LEU A 173 -29.58 -9.65 -8.46
CA LEU A 173 -29.28 -9.53 -9.88
C LEU A 173 -30.32 -8.69 -10.66
N PRO A 174 -29.93 -7.94 -11.69
CA PRO A 174 -30.88 -7.17 -12.50
C PRO A 174 -31.75 -8.08 -13.37
N ALA A 175 -33.07 -8.02 -13.16
CA ALA A 175 -34.03 -8.93 -13.82
C ALA A 175 -34.16 -8.75 -15.34
N ASN A 176 -33.69 -7.63 -15.89
CA ASN A 176 -33.73 -7.33 -17.33
C ASN A 176 -32.55 -7.91 -18.12
N THR A 177 -31.58 -8.54 -17.45
CA THR A 177 -30.41 -9.14 -18.08
C THR A 177 -30.74 -10.46 -18.76
N GLU A 178 -30.01 -10.79 -19.83
CA GLU A 178 -30.21 -12.03 -20.58
C GLU A 178 -29.97 -13.26 -19.71
N PHE A 179 -28.88 -13.29 -18.94
CA PHE A 179 -28.57 -14.40 -18.03
C PHE A 179 -29.67 -14.66 -17.00
N TYR A 180 -30.33 -13.61 -16.49
CA TYR A 180 -31.43 -13.78 -15.54
C TYR A 180 -32.67 -14.34 -16.23
N GLN A 181 -32.96 -13.90 -17.46
CA GLN A 181 -34.04 -14.46 -18.26
C GLN A 181 -33.77 -15.93 -18.65
N GLN A 182 -32.52 -16.28 -18.96
CA GLN A 182 -32.10 -17.66 -19.19
C GLN A 182 -32.29 -18.53 -17.95
N PHE A 183 -31.92 -18.04 -16.75
CA PHE A 183 -32.22 -18.71 -15.49
C PHE A 183 -33.72 -18.99 -15.31
N LYS A 184 -34.60 -18.01 -15.58
CA LYS A 184 -36.06 -18.21 -15.52
C LYS A 184 -36.56 -19.24 -16.54
N ARG A 185 -35.96 -19.28 -17.75
CA ARG A 185 -36.26 -20.31 -18.76
C ARG A 185 -35.81 -21.69 -18.28
N ALA A 186 -34.63 -21.79 -17.66
CA ALA A 186 -34.11 -23.02 -17.07
C ALA A 186 -35.03 -23.55 -15.97
N GLU A 187 -35.51 -22.69 -15.06
CA GLU A 187 -36.48 -23.07 -14.02
C GLU A 187 -37.77 -23.64 -14.61
N SER A 188 -38.31 -23.01 -15.66
CA SER A 188 -39.51 -23.48 -16.35
C SER A 188 -39.30 -24.87 -16.98
N GLN A 189 -38.19 -25.06 -17.68
CA GLN A 189 -37.85 -26.36 -18.29
C GLN A 189 -37.56 -27.43 -17.25
N PHE A 190 -36.93 -27.06 -16.14
CA PHE A 190 -36.69 -27.97 -15.03
C PHE A 190 -38.00 -28.41 -14.36
N ALA A 191 -38.94 -27.49 -14.13
CA ALA A 191 -40.27 -27.81 -13.62
C ALA A 191 -41.05 -28.71 -14.59
N HIS A 192 -40.92 -28.48 -15.91
CA HIS A 192 -41.51 -29.35 -16.94
C HIS A 192 -40.89 -30.75 -16.93
N PHE A 193 -39.57 -30.86 -16.77
CA PHE A 193 -38.91 -32.14 -16.59
C PHE A 193 -39.39 -32.88 -15.34
N LEU A 194 -39.51 -32.20 -14.19
CA LEU A 194 -39.99 -32.82 -12.94
C LEU A 194 -41.44 -33.31 -13.04
N SER A 195 -42.29 -32.64 -13.81
CA SER A 195 -43.70 -33.03 -13.96
C SER A 195 -43.94 -34.10 -15.04
N THR A 196 -43.16 -34.10 -16.11
CA THR A 196 -43.37 -35.00 -17.27
C THR A 196 -42.36 -36.13 -17.40
N GLY A 197 -41.19 -36.01 -16.77
CA GLY A 197 -40.06 -36.90 -17.01
C GLY A 197 -39.42 -36.76 -18.40
N GLN A 198 -39.73 -35.70 -19.15
CA GLN A 198 -39.25 -35.52 -20.51
C GLN A 198 -37.75 -35.14 -20.55
N GLU A 199 -36.90 -36.04 -21.03
CA GLU A 199 -35.44 -35.85 -21.08
C GLU A 199 -34.99 -34.66 -21.95
N SER A 200 -35.74 -34.31 -23.00
CA SER A 200 -35.41 -33.12 -23.81
C SER A 200 -35.55 -31.83 -23.02
N ALA A 201 -36.50 -31.76 -22.09
CA ALA A 201 -36.69 -30.61 -21.21
C ALA A 201 -35.53 -30.51 -20.21
N ALA A 202 -35.07 -31.66 -19.70
CA ALA A 202 -33.91 -31.73 -18.82
C ALA A 202 -32.65 -31.21 -19.50
N LYS A 203 -32.43 -31.60 -20.77
CA LYS A 203 -31.30 -31.13 -21.58
C LYS A 203 -31.33 -29.62 -21.78
N ILE A 204 -32.48 -29.08 -22.18
CA ILE A 204 -32.65 -27.63 -22.38
C ILE A 204 -32.46 -26.88 -21.04
N ALA A 205 -32.98 -27.42 -19.94
CA ALA A 205 -32.79 -26.84 -18.61
C ALA A 205 -31.31 -26.82 -18.21
N LYS A 206 -30.57 -27.91 -18.46
CA LYS A 206 -29.14 -28.00 -18.19
C LYS A 206 -28.36 -26.93 -18.94
N ASP A 207 -28.56 -26.84 -20.26
CA ASP A 207 -27.84 -25.90 -21.12
C ASP A 207 -28.10 -24.45 -20.66
N PHE A 208 -29.36 -24.08 -20.38
CA PHE A 208 -29.68 -22.74 -19.86
C PHE A 208 -29.15 -22.48 -18.45
N TYR A 209 -29.12 -23.49 -17.56
CA TYR A 209 -28.51 -23.29 -16.24
C TYR A 209 -27.00 -23.09 -16.33
N GLU A 210 -26.30 -23.85 -17.18
CA GLU A 210 -24.85 -23.72 -17.33
C GLU A 210 -24.47 -22.33 -17.86
N GLU A 211 -25.17 -21.86 -18.89
CA GLU A 211 -24.96 -20.52 -19.47
C GLU A 211 -25.32 -19.40 -18.48
N SER A 212 -26.54 -19.45 -17.90
CA SER A 212 -26.96 -18.42 -16.94
C SER A 212 -26.09 -18.37 -15.69
N LEU A 213 -25.68 -19.53 -15.15
CA LEU A 213 -24.84 -19.58 -13.96
C LEU A 213 -23.44 -19.02 -14.21
N GLU A 214 -22.87 -19.23 -15.40
CA GLU A 214 -21.60 -18.62 -15.83
C GLU A 214 -21.68 -17.10 -15.79
N ASP A 215 -22.66 -16.54 -16.48
CA ASP A 215 -22.81 -15.09 -16.59
C ASP A 215 -23.21 -14.42 -15.27
N MET A 216 -24.09 -15.07 -14.50
CA MET A 216 -24.44 -14.59 -13.16
C MET A 216 -23.23 -14.57 -12.23
N SER A 217 -22.42 -15.63 -12.22
CA SER A 217 -21.21 -15.71 -11.40
C SER A 217 -20.21 -14.62 -11.77
N LYS A 218 -20.00 -14.41 -13.07
CA LYS A 218 -19.13 -13.36 -13.59
C LYS A 218 -19.62 -11.97 -13.20
N TYR A 219 -20.90 -11.68 -13.44
CA TYR A 219 -21.51 -10.39 -13.10
C TYR A 219 -21.42 -10.08 -11.61
N LEU A 220 -21.74 -11.05 -10.74
CA LEU A 220 -21.66 -10.86 -9.29
C LEU A 220 -20.23 -10.57 -8.85
N THR A 221 -19.26 -11.31 -9.39
CA THR A 221 -17.84 -11.14 -9.06
C THR A 221 -17.30 -9.78 -9.52
N GLU A 222 -17.68 -9.33 -10.70
CA GLU A 222 -17.28 -8.01 -11.22
C GLU A 222 -17.94 -6.87 -10.41
N THR A 223 -19.22 -6.99 -10.07
CA THR A 223 -19.95 -5.95 -9.31
C THR A 223 -19.56 -5.88 -7.83
N THR A 224 -19.02 -6.95 -7.23
CA THR A 224 -18.47 -6.86 -5.87
C THR A 224 -17.24 -5.95 -5.79
N THR A 225 -16.64 -5.60 -6.92
CA THR A 225 -15.44 -4.76 -7.03
C THR A 225 -15.72 -3.33 -7.50
N ASP A 226 -16.95 -2.83 -7.36
CA ASP A 226 -17.31 -1.49 -7.84
C ASP A 226 -16.82 -0.40 -6.88
N PHE A 227 -15.86 0.40 -7.34
CA PHE A 227 -15.36 1.56 -6.62
C PHE A 227 -16.09 2.82 -7.11
N ASP A 228 -16.57 3.67 -6.21
CA ASP A 228 -17.16 4.97 -6.59
C ASP A 228 -16.06 5.92 -7.09
N LEU A 229 -15.75 5.79 -8.38
CA LEU A 229 -14.73 6.59 -9.07
C LEU A 229 -15.06 8.08 -9.02
N PHE A 230 -16.33 8.45 -8.93
CA PHE A 230 -16.76 9.84 -8.83
C PHE A 230 -16.43 10.42 -7.45
N ALA A 231 -16.75 9.69 -6.38
CA ALA A 231 -16.37 10.07 -5.02
C ALA A 231 -14.84 10.12 -4.86
N ILE A 232 -14.11 9.15 -5.43
CA ILE A 232 -12.64 9.15 -5.44
C ILE A 232 -12.11 10.38 -6.21
N GLY A 233 -12.68 10.69 -7.37
CA GLY A 233 -12.31 11.87 -8.16
C GLY A 233 -12.53 13.19 -7.41
N ILE A 234 -13.66 13.33 -6.71
CA ILE A 234 -13.94 14.49 -5.85
C ILE A 234 -12.93 14.57 -4.70
N ALA A 235 -12.65 13.46 -4.03
CA ALA A 235 -11.70 13.42 -2.93
C ALA A 235 -10.29 13.86 -3.37
N ILE A 236 -9.83 13.39 -4.54
CA ILE A 236 -8.56 13.79 -5.15
C ILE A 236 -8.58 15.28 -5.50
N PHE A 237 -9.65 15.78 -6.12
CA PHE A 237 -9.78 17.19 -6.49
C PHE A 237 -9.74 18.12 -5.27
N VAL A 238 -10.48 17.77 -4.21
CA VAL A 238 -10.47 18.51 -2.93
C VAL A 238 -9.09 18.47 -2.30
N LEU A 239 -8.40 17.32 -2.32
CA LEU A 239 -7.03 17.20 -1.81
C LEU A 239 -6.05 18.10 -2.56
N TYR A 240 -6.14 18.19 -3.89
CA TYR A 240 -5.30 19.09 -4.68
C TYR A 240 -5.57 20.57 -4.34
N ILE A 241 -6.83 20.97 -4.16
CA ILE A 241 -7.18 22.33 -3.73
C ILE A 241 -6.59 22.62 -2.35
N LEU A 242 -6.72 21.70 -1.40
CA LEU A 242 -6.20 21.86 -0.04
C LEU A 242 -4.67 21.95 -0.03
N THR A 243 -3.99 21.10 -0.80
CA THR A 243 -2.53 21.10 -0.90
C THR A 243 -2.03 22.38 -1.57
N GLY A 244 -2.70 22.83 -2.63
CA GLY A 244 -2.40 24.09 -3.30
C GLY A 244 -2.64 25.31 -2.41
N ALA A 245 -3.72 25.33 -1.65
CA ALA A 245 -3.98 26.39 -0.67
C ALA A 245 -2.91 26.43 0.43
N LEU A 246 -2.50 25.26 0.94
CA LEU A 246 -1.44 25.14 1.94
C LEU A 246 -0.09 25.60 1.37
N LEU A 247 0.22 25.25 0.13
CA LEU A 247 1.41 25.73 -0.59
C LEU A 247 1.38 27.25 -0.76
N CYS A 248 0.25 27.83 -1.17
CA CYS A 248 0.09 29.28 -1.31
C CYS A 248 0.26 30.02 0.02
N VAL A 249 -0.30 29.51 1.11
CA VAL A 249 -0.11 30.06 2.47
C VAL A 249 1.37 29.97 2.89
N THR A 250 2.01 28.84 2.58
CA THR A 250 3.43 28.62 2.87
C THR A 250 4.30 29.59 2.08
N LEU A 251 4.08 29.73 0.77
CA LEU A 251 4.78 30.70 -0.10
C LEU A 251 4.53 32.15 0.33
N TYR A 252 3.30 32.50 0.72
CA TYR A 252 2.97 33.81 1.28
C TYR A 252 3.72 34.08 2.60
N SER A 253 3.86 33.07 3.46
CA SER A 253 4.62 33.18 4.70
C SER A 253 6.14 33.35 4.47
N PHE A 254 6.64 32.96 3.29
CA PHE A 254 8.03 33.13 2.87
C PHE A 254 8.32 34.46 2.16
N GLN A 255 7.31 35.28 1.83
CA GLN A 255 7.56 36.65 1.40
C GLN A 255 8.12 37.45 2.59
N GLN A 256 9.41 37.80 2.53
CA GLN A 256 9.97 38.83 3.40
C GLN A 256 9.23 40.14 3.12
N ASP A 257 8.68 40.76 4.16
CA ASP A 257 7.97 42.04 4.11
C ASP A 257 8.97 43.17 3.79
N PRO A 258 9.10 43.64 2.52
CA PRO A 258 10.08 44.63 2.16
C PRO A 258 9.32 45.91 1.85
N GLN A 259 8.48 46.41 2.76
CA GLN A 259 8.04 47.82 2.91
C GLN A 259 6.89 47.94 3.94
N ARG A 260 7.11 47.59 5.21
CA ARG A 260 6.43 48.31 6.31
C ARG A 260 7.37 49.38 6.84
N LYS A 261 7.52 50.46 6.05
CA LYS A 261 7.85 51.76 6.63
C LYS A 261 6.76 52.06 7.65
N THR A 262 7.14 52.13 8.91
CA THR A 262 6.27 52.52 10.01
C THR A 262 5.73 53.92 9.76
N SER A 263 4.53 54.03 9.20
CA SER A 263 3.62 55.08 9.66
C SER A 263 2.96 54.54 10.92
N VAL A 264 3.26 55.20 12.03
CA VAL A 264 2.62 54.96 13.32
C VAL A 264 1.14 55.33 13.16
N VAL A 265 0.33 54.34 12.79
CA VAL A 265 -1.05 54.28 13.24
C VAL A 265 -1.16 52.97 14.00
N ARG A 266 -1.33 53.11 15.31
CA ARG A 266 -1.57 52.04 16.26
C ARG A 266 -2.93 51.40 15.93
N GLN A 267 -2.98 50.61 14.86
CA GLN A 267 -4.12 49.75 14.59
C GLN A 267 -3.94 48.54 15.50
N HIS A 268 -4.76 48.47 16.56
CA HIS A 268 -4.95 47.24 17.31
C HIS A 268 -5.21 46.12 16.29
N ARG A 269 -4.19 45.28 16.04
CA ARG A 269 -4.35 44.07 15.26
C ARG A 269 -5.25 43.19 16.12
N SER A 270 -6.55 43.24 15.86
CA SER A 270 -7.51 42.53 16.68
C SER A 270 -7.16 41.05 16.59
N GLN A 271 -7.02 40.41 17.75
CA GLN A 271 -6.86 38.96 17.84
C GLN A 271 -8.02 38.22 17.15
N ALA A 272 -9.10 38.93 16.81
CA ALA A 272 -10.21 38.44 16.01
C ALA A 272 -9.76 37.85 14.66
N SER A 273 -8.76 38.37 13.95
CA SER A 273 -8.38 37.78 12.65
C SER A 273 -7.64 36.45 12.79
N THR A 274 -6.77 36.31 13.79
CA THR A 274 -6.11 35.05 14.13
C THR A 274 -7.08 34.04 14.76
N ILE A 275 -8.03 34.51 15.58
CA ILE A 275 -9.09 33.67 16.15
C ILE A 275 -10.06 33.22 15.06
N VAL A 276 -10.40 34.07 14.09
CA VAL A 276 -11.23 33.71 12.92
C VAL A 276 -10.48 32.73 12.02
N ALA A 277 -9.19 32.94 11.75
CA ALA A 277 -8.38 31.98 10.99
C ALA A 277 -8.28 30.62 11.72
N PHE A 278 -8.07 30.62 13.03
CA PHE A 278 -8.09 29.41 13.85
C PHE A 278 -9.46 28.75 13.86
N ALA A 279 -10.55 29.51 13.98
CA ALA A 279 -11.92 29.00 13.95
C ALA A 279 -12.30 28.42 12.59
N ILE A 280 -11.85 29.03 11.48
CA ILE A 280 -12.03 28.51 10.12
C ILE A 280 -11.22 27.22 9.94
N ILE A 281 -9.95 27.18 10.35
CA ILE A 281 -9.12 25.98 10.27
C ILE A 281 -9.69 24.86 11.15
N PHE A 282 -10.11 25.17 12.38
CA PHE A 282 -10.75 24.23 13.28
C PHE A 282 -12.08 23.71 12.73
N PHE A 283 -12.92 24.58 12.15
CA PHE A 283 -14.17 24.19 11.51
C PHE A 283 -13.93 23.31 10.28
N LEU A 284 -12.94 23.63 9.44
CA LEU A 284 -12.54 22.83 8.29
C LEU A 284 -12.02 21.46 8.72
N ILE A 285 -11.12 21.40 9.70
CA ILE A 285 -10.60 20.12 10.25
C ILE A 285 -11.72 19.30 10.88
N SER A 286 -12.59 19.93 11.68
CA SER A 286 -13.70 19.25 12.36
C SER A 286 -14.76 18.74 11.37
N THR A 287 -15.02 19.49 10.28
CA THR A 287 -15.93 19.08 9.21
C THR A 287 -15.34 17.95 8.37
N THR A 288 -14.05 18.01 8.02
CA THR A 288 -13.33 16.93 7.33
C THR A 288 -13.30 15.66 8.20
N LEU A 289 -13.09 15.78 9.52
CA LEU A 289 -13.15 14.66 10.46
C LEU A 289 -14.57 14.09 10.61
N LEU A 290 -15.60 14.93 10.66
CA LEU A 290 -17.00 14.51 10.70
C LEU A 290 -17.41 13.77 9.42
N ILE A 291 -17.04 14.30 8.24
CA ILE A 291 -17.32 13.65 6.95
C ILE A 291 -16.53 12.34 6.80
N SER A 292 -15.27 12.30 7.24
CA SER A 292 -14.47 11.06 7.25
C SER A 292 -15.02 10.03 8.23
N CYS A 293 -15.56 10.46 9.38
CA CYS A 293 -16.29 9.59 10.31
C CYS A 293 -17.61 9.07 9.71
N PHE A 294 -18.32 9.89 8.93
CA PHE A 294 -19.59 9.54 8.30
C PHE A 294 -19.43 8.53 7.15
N ILE A 295 -18.33 8.63 6.39
CA ILE A 295 -17.96 7.67 5.33
C ILE A 295 -17.54 6.30 5.93
N SER A 296 -17.03 6.28 7.17
CA SER A 296 -16.47 5.10 7.82
C SER A 296 -17.49 4.31 8.66
N GLU A 297 -18.74 4.13 8.19
CA GLU A 297 -19.76 3.40 8.96
C GLU A 297 -19.41 1.91 9.16
N THR A 298 -18.62 1.61 10.20
CA THR A 298 -18.64 0.37 10.99
C THR A 298 -17.95 0.64 12.34
N LYS A 299 -18.76 1.15 13.28
CA LYS A 299 -18.71 0.99 14.75
C LYS A 299 -17.34 1.11 15.47
N SER A 300 -17.03 2.32 15.92
CA SER A 300 -17.16 2.72 17.34
C SER A 300 -15.94 3.41 18.00
N ARG A 301 -16.28 4.59 18.54
CA ARG A 301 -15.83 5.31 19.75
C ARG A 301 -14.35 5.65 19.92
N PHE A 302 -14.09 6.95 19.79
CA PHE A 302 -13.17 7.75 20.59
C PHE A 302 -11.72 7.23 20.69
N CYS A 303 -10.84 7.97 20.02
CA CYS A 303 -9.50 8.24 20.52
C CYS A 303 -8.58 7.03 20.72
N SER A 304 -7.79 6.68 19.70
CA SER A 304 -6.38 6.45 19.96
C SER A 304 -5.52 6.85 18.77
N PHE A 305 -4.51 7.64 19.09
CA PHE A 305 -3.54 8.29 18.24
C PHE A 305 -2.56 7.25 17.66
N ASN A 306 -2.25 7.30 16.35
CA ASN A 306 -0.89 7.04 15.88
C ASN A 306 -0.67 7.57 14.44
N PRO A 307 0.33 8.44 14.19
CA PRO A 307 0.44 9.18 12.93
C PRO A 307 1.42 8.50 11.95
N ILE A 308 0.94 7.72 10.97
CA ILE A 308 1.79 7.28 9.83
C ILE A 308 0.95 7.10 8.56
N TRP A 309 0.59 8.18 7.85
CA TRP A 309 0.02 8.07 6.49
C TRP A 309 0.53 9.13 5.49
N TYR A 310 1.35 10.10 5.90
CA TYR A 310 1.97 11.06 4.96
C TYR A 310 3.17 10.47 4.20
N LEU A 311 3.80 9.42 4.72
CA LEU A 311 4.87 8.68 4.04
C LEU A 311 4.34 7.68 3.00
N ARG A 312 3.01 7.56 2.85
CA ARG A 312 2.38 6.47 2.08
C ARG A 312 2.21 6.74 0.59
N THR A 313 2.35 7.99 0.14
CA THR A 313 2.17 8.42 -1.26
C THR A 313 3.46 8.68 -2.03
N MET A 314 4.62 8.70 -1.36
CA MET A 314 5.91 8.97 -2.02
C MET A 314 6.87 7.78 -2.06
N ASN A 315 6.53 6.70 -1.37
CA ASN A 315 7.04 5.35 -1.57
C ASN A 315 6.05 4.42 -0.88
N GLN A 316 5.21 3.73 -1.63
CA GLN A 316 4.05 3.03 -1.05
C GLN A 316 4.47 1.93 -0.07
N THR A 317 4.50 2.23 1.23
CA THR A 317 4.49 1.20 2.28
C THR A 317 3.05 0.76 2.53
N GLY A 318 2.61 -0.26 1.80
CA GLY A 318 1.35 -0.96 2.05
C GLY A 318 0.92 -1.85 0.88
N ASP A 319 0.71 -3.14 1.16
CA ASP A 319 0.33 -4.21 0.24
C ASP A 319 -0.91 -3.94 -0.63
N ARG A 320 -1.74 -2.95 -0.26
CA ARG A 320 -3.08 -2.77 -0.82
C ARG A 320 -3.14 -1.87 -2.07
N TRP A 321 -2.05 -1.21 -2.46
CA TRP A 321 -2.05 -0.16 -3.49
C TRP A 321 -0.91 -0.25 -4.51
N LEU A 322 -0.06 -1.28 -4.41
CA LEU A 322 1.16 -1.48 -5.19
C LEU A 322 0.93 -1.61 -6.72
N PHE A 323 -0.31 -1.74 -7.15
CA PHE A 323 -0.72 -2.04 -8.53
C PHE A 323 -1.08 -0.80 -9.36
N LEU A 324 -1.19 0.37 -8.75
CA LEU A 324 -1.42 1.62 -9.47
C LEU A 324 -0.08 2.27 -9.79
N PRO A 325 0.21 2.59 -11.06
CA PRO A 325 1.45 3.29 -11.42
C PRO A 325 1.48 4.63 -10.70
N ASP A 326 2.46 4.81 -9.83
CA ASP A 326 2.65 6.06 -9.12
C ASP A 326 3.63 6.98 -9.88
N THR A 327 3.89 8.16 -9.31
CA THR A 327 4.82 9.12 -9.91
C THR A 327 6.25 8.58 -9.96
N ALA A 328 6.62 7.64 -9.10
CA ALA A 328 7.91 6.97 -9.15
C ALA A 328 7.97 5.94 -10.26
N ASP A 329 6.92 5.13 -10.45
CA ASP A 329 6.84 4.18 -11.56
C ASP A 329 6.88 4.90 -12.92
N TRP A 330 6.18 6.03 -13.04
CA TRP A 330 6.20 6.84 -14.26
C TRP A 330 7.59 7.45 -14.53
N LEU A 331 8.28 7.95 -13.51
CA LEU A 331 9.64 8.52 -13.65
C LEU A 331 10.72 7.46 -13.88
N ASN A 332 10.56 6.25 -13.34
CA ASN A 332 11.51 5.14 -13.50
C ASN A 332 11.30 4.34 -14.80
N ALA A 333 10.21 4.59 -15.54
CA ALA A 333 9.99 3.96 -16.84
C ALA A 333 11.13 4.32 -17.83
N PRO A 334 11.65 3.38 -18.64
CA PRO A 334 12.77 3.64 -19.56
C PRO A 334 12.52 4.82 -20.51
N GLU A 335 11.25 4.97 -20.93
CA GLU A 335 10.77 6.03 -21.83
C GLU A 335 10.84 7.42 -21.20
N ASN A 336 10.74 7.50 -19.87
CA ASN A 336 10.73 8.75 -19.11
C ASN A 336 12.03 9.00 -18.33
N SER A 337 13.02 8.13 -18.48
CA SER A 337 14.35 8.23 -17.83
C SER A 337 14.97 9.61 -18.01
N PHE A 338 14.84 10.23 -19.19
CA PHE A 338 15.29 11.59 -19.45
C PHE A 338 14.67 12.64 -18.50
N TYR A 339 13.38 12.53 -18.16
CA TYR A 339 12.73 13.45 -17.23
C TYR A 339 13.24 13.26 -15.81
N LEU A 340 13.47 12.02 -15.38
CA LEU A 340 14.06 11.73 -14.07
C LEU A 340 15.50 12.28 -13.97
N GLU A 341 16.32 12.06 -15.00
CA GLU A 341 17.67 12.63 -15.09
C GLU A 341 17.64 14.16 -15.04
N ALA A 342 16.76 14.78 -15.82
CA ALA A 342 16.58 16.23 -15.82
C ALA A 342 16.14 16.77 -14.45
N HIS A 343 15.20 16.11 -13.77
CA HIS A 343 14.74 16.50 -12.43
C HIS A 343 15.86 16.38 -11.39
N ILE A 344 16.65 15.31 -11.42
CA ILE A 344 17.77 15.12 -10.49
C ILE A 344 18.86 16.17 -10.75
N VAL A 345 19.23 16.41 -12.01
CA VAL A 345 20.27 17.38 -12.38
C VAL A 345 19.82 18.82 -12.08
N ILE A 346 18.63 19.21 -12.51
CA ILE A 346 18.08 20.56 -12.26
C ILE A 346 17.86 20.78 -10.76
N GLY A 347 17.30 19.80 -10.05
CA GLY A 347 17.13 19.84 -8.60
C GLY A 347 18.46 20.03 -7.87
N THR A 348 19.49 19.27 -8.26
CA THR A 348 20.84 19.38 -7.69
C THR A 348 21.46 20.76 -7.96
N ILE A 349 21.33 21.29 -9.18
CA ILE A 349 21.84 22.61 -9.56
C ILE A 349 21.11 23.73 -8.81
N LEU A 350 19.78 23.64 -8.67
CA LEU A 350 18.97 24.60 -7.93
C LEU A 350 19.30 24.56 -6.44
N THR A 351 19.38 23.38 -5.83
CA THR A 351 19.80 23.22 -4.43
C THR A 351 21.20 23.80 -4.21
N PHE A 352 22.14 23.51 -5.10
CA PHE A 352 23.49 24.07 -5.04
C PHE A 352 23.50 25.61 -5.21
N GLY A 353 22.70 26.14 -6.14
CA GLY A 353 22.54 27.57 -6.37
C GLY A 353 21.91 28.32 -5.18
N VAL A 354 20.88 27.74 -4.56
CA VAL A 354 20.26 28.25 -3.33
C VAL A 354 21.25 28.19 -2.17
N CYS A 355 22.00 27.09 -2.03
CA CYS A 355 23.06 27.00 -1.02
C CYS A 355 24.09 28.11 -1.21
N LEU A 356 24.64 28.28 -2.42
CA LEU A 356 25.63 29.32 -2.76
C LEU A 356 25.10 30.75 -2.57
N TRP A 357 23.85 31.01 -2.97
CA TRP A 357 23.21 32.30 -2.76
C TRP A 357 23.11 32.63 -1.27
N ASN A 358 22.73 31.64 -0.47
CA ASN A 358 22.57 31.78 0.97
C ASN A 358 23.91 31.87 1.74
N VAL A 359 25.03 31.33 1.20
CA VAL A 359 26.36 31.47 1.81
C VAL A 359 26.71 32.93 2.12
N ARG A 360 26.27 33.89 1.28
CA ARG A 360 26.57 35.31 1.45
C ARG A 360 25.79 35.99 2.58
N HIS A 361 24.71 35.39 3.08
CA HIS A 361 23.74 36.04 3.97
C HIS A 361 23.49 35.25 5.27
N MET A 362 24.26 34.18 5.52
CA MET A 362 24.04 33.22 6.60
C MET A 362 25.14 33.19 7.66
N ASN A 363 24.75 32.87 8.89
CA ASN A 363 25.67 32.51 9.99
C ASN A 363 26.33 31.15 9.73
N ASN A 364 27.52 30.93 10.33
CA ASN A 364 28.35 29.72 10.14
C ASN A 364 27.58 28.39 10.31
N PHE A 365 26.57 28.33 11.18
CA PHE A 365 25.78 27.12 11.42
C PHE A 365 24.91 26.74 10.21
N MET A 366 24.28 27.71 9.56
CA MET A 366 23.46 27.44 8.40
C MET A 366 24.29 27.06 7.17
N GLN A 367 25.54 27.57 7.07
CA GLN A 367 26.50 27.13 6.05
C GLN A 367 26.88 25.64 6.21
N MET A 368 27.03 25.17 7.44
CA MET A 368 27.30 23.77 7.74
C MET A 368 26.10 22.88 7.39
N HIS A 369 24.87 23.33 7.68
CA HIS A 369 23.65 22.65 7.20
C HIS A 369 23.59 22.55 5.68
N SER A 370 23.83 23.64 4.97
CA SER A 370 23.85 23.63 3.50
C SER A 370 24.92 22.67 2.94
N ALA A 371 26.10 22.60 3.58
CA ALA A 371 27.13 21.64 3.19
C ALA A 371 26.71 20.18 3.39
N LEU A 372 26.08 19.87 4.53
CA LEU A 372 25.56 18.52 4.83
C LEU A 372 24.46 18.10 3.84
N THR A 373 23.56 19.02 3.49
CA THR A 373 22.52 18.76 2.48
C THR A 373 23.12 18.50 1.10
N VAL A 374 24.15 19.25 0.68
CA VAL A 374 24.86 18.99 -0.58
C VAL A 374 25.52 17.61 -0.58
N CYS A 375 26.13 17.20 0.54
CA CYS A 375 26.70 15.85 0.69
C CYS A 375 25.63 14.76 0.64
N ALA A 376 24.47 14.97 1.26
CA ALA A 376 23.35 14.03 1.22
C ALA A 376 22.80 13.87 -0.22
N THR A 377 22.63 14.97 -0.96
CA THR A 377 22.22 14.94 -2.37
C THR A 377 23.25 14.22 -3.25
N ALA A 378 24.56 14.42 -2.99
CA ALA A 378 25.60 13.69 -3.71
C ALA A 378 25.54 12.18 -3.46
N CYS A 379 25.18 11.73 -2.25
CA CYS A 379 24.98 10.32 -1.95
C CYS A 379 23.80 9.72 -2.74
N VAL A 380 22.70 10.46 -2.88
CA VAL A 380 21.55 10.04 -3.71
C VAL A 380 21.97 9.86 -5.17
N PHE A 381 22.76 10.80 -5.71
CA PHE A 381 23.27 10.71 -7.08
C PHE A 381 24.21 9.52 -7.29
N LEU A 382 25.14 9.27 -6.35
CA LEU A 382 26.05 8.13 -6.39
C LEU A 382 25.32 6.79 -6.27
N TYR A 383 24.30 6.71 -5.42
CA TYR A 383 23.45 5.52 -5.28
C TYR A 383 22.80 5.17 -6.63
N ARG A 384 22.21 6.16 -7.31
CA ARG A 384 21.55 5.95 -8.62
C ARG A 384 22.51 5.49 -9.71
N ILE A 385 23.74 6.01 -9.71
CA ILE A 385 24.79 5.55 -10.63
C ILE A 385 25.18 4.11 -10.31
N SER A 386 25.37 3.76 -9.04
CA SER A 386 25.78 2.42 -8.61
C SER A 386 24.70 1.35 -8.88
N THR A 387 23.43 1.72 -8.87
CA THR A 387 22.30 0.83 -9.21
C THR A 387 21.96 0.83 -10.71
N ASN A 388 22.79 1.42 -11.57
CA ASN A 388 22.55 1.58 -13.03
C ASN A 388 21.27 2.33 -13.42
N ALA A 389 20.69 3.13 -12.52
CA ALA A 389 19.52 3.96 -12.82
C ALA A 389 19.87 5.28 -13.53
N LEU A 390 21.15 5.67 -13.51
CA LEU A 390 21.70 6.86 -14.14
C LEU A 390 23.00 6.46 -14.86
N ASP A 391 23.10 6.71 -16.17
CA ASP A 391 24.30 6.34 -16.92
C ASP A 391 25.41 7.39 -16.80
N THR A 392 26.66 6.96 -16.78
CA THR A 392 27.81 7.84 -16.58
C THR A 392 29.01 7.38 -17.39
N ARG A 393 29.79 8.36 -17.88
CA ARG A 393 31.06 8.11 -18.59
C ARG A 393 32.17 7.58 -17.68
N TYR A 394 31.98 7.62 -16.36
CA TYR A 394 32.96 7.21 -15.36
C TYR A 394 32.62 5.84 -14.78
N ALA A 395 33.15 4.77 -15.41
CA ALA A 395 32.85 3.38 -15.04
C ALA A 395 33.20 3.02 -13.59
N PHE A 396 34.19 3.68 -12.98
CA PHE A 396 34.60 3.38 -11.60
C PHE A 396 33.51 3.70 -10.56
N LEU A 397 32.63 4.68 -10.82
CA LEU A 397 31.54 5.04 -9.88
C LEU A 397 30.47 3.94 -9.79
N LYS A 398 30.35 3.09 -10.80
CA LYS A 398 29.44 1.93 -10.81
C LYS A 398 29.94 0.78 -9.92
N THR A 399 31.21 0.82 -9.48
CA THR A 399 31.81 -0.22 -8.63
C THR A 399 31.59 0.02 -7.14
N TYR A 400 30.99 1.16 -6.76
CA TYR A 400 30.75 1.50 -5.36
C TYR A 400 29.58 0.70 -4.81
N ASP A 401 29.70 0.24 -3.56
CA ASP A 401 28.65 -0.52 -2.90
C ASP A 401 27.44 0.39 -2.56
N PRO A 402 26.26 0.15 -3.15
CA PRO A 402 25.07 0.96 -2.90
C PRO A 402 24.64 0.94 -1.43
N VAL A 403 24.89 -0.15 -0.70
CA VAL A 403 24.54 -0.28 0.73
C VAL A 403 25.39 0.67 1.57
N ILE A 404 26.68 0.79 1.25
CA ILE A 404 27.59 1.72 1.94
C ILE A 404 27.16 3.17 1.70
N ILE A 405 26.77 3.51 0.46
CA ILE A 405 26.31 4.86 0.10
C ILE A 405 25.04 5.23 0.88
N VAL A 406 24.07 4.30 0.96
CA VAL A 406 22.83 4.49 1.73
C VAL A 406 23.12 4.67 3.22
N ASN A 407 24.05 3.89 3.78
CA ASN A 407 24.45 4.02 5.19
C ASN A 407 25.10 5.38 5.49
N VAL A 408 25.96 5.89 4.58
CA VAL A 408 26.55 7.24 4.69
C VAL A 408 25.48 8.33 4.60
N PHE A 409 24.51 8.18 3.70
CA PHE A 409 23.37 9.10 3.59
C PHE A 409 22.57 9.18 4.89
N TRP A 410 22.20 8.05 5.49
CA TRP A 410 21.48 8.03 6.76
C TRP A 410 22.32 8.61 7.91
N GLY A 411 23.62 8.34 7.93
CA GLY A 411 24.55 8.94 8.88
C GLY A 411 24.60 10.47 8.79
N LEU A 412 24.60 11.03 7.57
CA LEU A 412 24.58 12.48 7.34
C LEU A 412 23.28 13.12 7.83
N LEU A 413 22.12 12.48 7.59
CA LEU A 413 20.83 12.99 8.05
C LEU A 413 20.71 12.97 9.58
N ILE A 414 21.12 11.88 10.22
CA ILE A 414 21.13 11.77 11.68
C ILE A 414 22.03 12.86 12.28
N PHE A 415 23.21 13.06 11.69
CA PHE A 415 24.13 14.10 12.12
C PHE A 415 23.54 15.51 11.94
N GLN A 416 22.85 15.76 10.82
CA GLN A 416 22.20 17.04 10.54
C GLN A 416 21.11 17.37 11.59
N VAL A 417 20.30 16.39 11.98
CA VAL A 417 19.29 16.55 13.04
C VAL A 417 19.93 16.79 14.40
N LEU A 418 20.96 16.00 14.75
CA LEU A 418 21.69 16.17 16.02
C LEU A 418 22.41 17.52 16.09
N PHE A 419 22.96 17.99 14.97
CA PHE A 419 23.64 19.28 14.88
C PHE A 419 22.67 20.45 15.08
N GLU A 420 21.47 20.41 14.48
CA GLU A 420 20.42 21.42 14.71
C GLU A 420 19.96 21.45 16.18
N LEU A 421 19.78 20.28 16.79
CA LEU A 421 19.43 20.21 18.22
C LEU A 421 20.53 20.79 19.10
N ALA A 422 21.80 20.54 18.76
CA ALA A 422 22.95 21.05 19.51
C ALA A 422 23.18 22.57 19.34
N THR A 423 22.99 23.11 18.13
CA THR A 423 23.01 24.57 17.90
C THR A 423 21.88 25.26 18.66
N TYR A 424 20.70 24.64 18.73
CA TYR A 424 19.53 25.19 19.39
C TYR A 424 19.61 25.19 20.93
N ILE A 425 20.19 24.13 21.53
CA ILE A 425 20.45 24.07 22.99
C ILE A 425 21.61 25.02 23.38
N GLY A 426 22.19 25.74 22.41
CA GLY A 426 23.23 26.73 22.65
C GLY A 426 24.60 26.12 22.91
N MET A 427 24.81 24.84 22.55
CA MET A 427 26.06 24.11 22.74
C MET A 427 27.24 24.79 22.02
N PHE A 428 26.96 25.56 20.97
CA PHE A 428 27.95 26.28 20.16
C PHE A 428 27.93 27.80 20.32
N THR A 429 27.28 28.34 21.36
CA THR A 429 27.19 29.81 21.63
C THR A 429 28.55 30.52 21.72
N LYS A 430 29.63 29.79 22.02
CA LYS A 430 31.01 30.34 22.07
C LYS A 430 31.81 30.17 20.76
N CYS A 431 31.27 29.51 19.75
CA CYS A 431 31.98 29.12 18.51
C CYS A 431 31.51 29.87 17.26
N GLY A 432 31.07 31.13 17.41
CA GLY A 432 30.74 32.02 16.29
C GLY A 432 31.83 33.06 16.06
N PHE A 433 32.18 33.33 14.79
CA PHE A 433 32.96 34.53 14.45
C PHE A 433 32.13 35.75 14.86
N LYS A 434 32.65 36.56 15.80
CA LYS A 434 32.05 37.88 16.09
C LYS A 434 32.09 38.70 14.79
N PRO A 435 30.96 39.14 14.23
CA PRO A 435 30.99 40.02 13.07
C PRO A 435 31.78 41.28 13.47
N LYS A 436 32.73 41.69 12.63
CA LYS A 436 33.51 42.93 12.85
C LYS A 436 32.52 44.07 13.11
N ASN A 437 32.72 44.74 14.25
CA ASN A 437 32.00 45.94 14.70
C ASN A 437 31.50 46.81 13.53
N ASN A 438 30.20 46.73 13.23
CA ASN A 438 29.53 47.87 12.65
C ASN A 438 29.15 48.78 13.81
N ARG A 439 29.87 49.90 13.91
CA ARG A 439 29.59 51.00 14.82
C ARG A 439 28.18 51.52 14.51
N ASN A 440 27.17 51.01 15.19
CA ASN A 440 25.87 51.62 15.39
C ASN A 440 25.18 50.89 16.55
N LYS A 441 25.74 51.06 17.76
CA LYS A 441 24.98 50.81 18.99
C LYS A 441 23.88 51.86 19.03
N PHE A 442 22.63 51.44 18.89
CA PHE A 442 21.48 52.31 19.08
C PHE A 442 21.29 52.50 20.59
N THR A 443 21.82 53.60 21.12
CA THR A 443 21.57 54.03 22.51
C THR A 443 20.21 54.70 22.59
N TYR A 444 19.27 54.12 23.35
CA TYR A 444 17.97 54.74 23.60
C TYR A 444 18.05 55.66 24.83
N THR A 445 18.11 56.98 24.62
CA THR A 445 17.89 57.97 25.69
C THR A 445 16.40 58.24 25.85
N LYS A 446 15.81 57.75 26.93
CA LYS A 446 14.42 58.04 27.32
C LYS A 446 14.32 59.48 27.86
N PRO A 447 13.28 60.28 27.53
CA PRO A 447 13.10 61.59 28.15
C PRO A 447 12.72 61.43 29.63
N LYS A 448 13.38 62.22 30.50
CA LYS A 448 13.15 62.23 31.96
C LYS A 448 11.73 62.68 32.31
N ALA A 449 10.98 61.82 33.01
CA ALA A 449 9.93 62.24 33.92
C ALA A 449 10.47 62.20 35.36
N LYS A 450 10.01 63.13 36.19
CA LYS A 450 10.59 63.53 37.49
C LYS A 450 10.52 62.43 38.57
N SER A 451 11.58 62.46 39.40
CA SER A 451 11.77 61.98 40.78
C SER A 451 11.83 60.48 41.10
N GLU A 452 12.92 60.18 41.80
CA GLU A 452 13.26 59.03 42.66
C GLU A 452 14.12 57.91 42.06
N ASP A 453 15.30 57.79 42.68
CA ASP A 453 16.40 56.88 42.40
C ASP A 453 16.01 55.43 42.72
N TYR A 454 16.13 54.55 41.73
CA TYR A 454 16.40 53.14 41.99
C TYR A 454 17.46 52.63 41.01
N PHE A 455 18.48 51.99 41.59
CA PHE A 455 19.54 51.27 40.90
C PHE A 455 18.94 50.20 39.96
N TYR A 456 19.36 50.18 38.70
CA TYR A 456 19.08 49.06 37.79
C TYR A 456 20.22 48.04 37.92
N ASP A 457 19.90 46.84 38.40
CA ASP A 457 20.66 45.65 38.02
C ASP A 457 20.22 45.21 36.62
N GLU A 458 21.19 44.81 35.78
CA GLU A 458 20.93 44.17 34.49
C GLU A 458 20.23 42.82 34.73
N MET A 459 18.92 42.74 34.46
CA MET A 459 18.24 41.46 34.29
C MET A 459 18.09 41.18 32.80
N ASP A 460 18.84 40.18 32.32
CA ASP A 460 18.55 39.49 31.06
C ASP A 460 17.14 38.90 31.14
N GLU A 461 16.23 39.31 30.25
CA GLU A 461 14.92 38.65 30.14
C GLU A 461 15.12 37.17 29.75
N PRO A 462 14.49 36.22 30.46
CA PRO A 462 14.61 34.81 30.11
C PRO A 462 13.78 34.57 28.84
N TRP A 463 14.46 34.08 27.81
CA TRP A 463 13.93 33.41 26.61
C TRP A 463 12.40 33.29 26.56
N ASN A 464 11.75 33.99 25.62
CA ASN A 464 10.33 33.77 25.35
C ASN A 464 10.11 32.34 24.86
N ILE A 465 9.77 31.45 25.79
CA ILE A 465 9.64 29.99 25.58
C ILE A 465 8.71 29.67 24.41
N GLU A 466 7.69 30.49 24.14
CA GLU A 466 6.75 30.29 23.04
C GLU A 466 7.34 30.65 21.68
N GLU A 467 8.16 31.70 21.60
CA GLU A 467 8.90 32.06 20.39
C GLU A 467 10.03 31.08 20.09
N VAL A 468 10.66 30.56 21.15
CA VAL A 468 11.63 29.47 21.11
C VAL A 468 10.96 28.21 20.53
N LYS A 469 9.90 27.69 21.15
CA LYS A 469 9.17 26.52 20.64
C LYS A 469 8.72 26.67 19.19
N LEU A 470 8.23 27.85 18.80
CA LEU A 470 7.77 28.12 17.44
C LEU A 470 8.91 28.14 16.42
N ASN A 471 10.06 28.72 16.76
CA ASN A 471 11.22 28.76 15.87
C ASN A 471 11.94 27.40 15.77
N LEU A 472 11.97 26.62 16.86
CA LEU A 472 12.44 25.23 16.82
C LEU A 472 11.51 24.37 15.96
N ALA A 473 10.20 24.49 16.16
CA ALA A 473 9.21 23.78 15.35
C ALA A 473 9.34 24.14 13.87
N ARG A 474 9.54 25.42 13.54
CA ARG A 474 9.78 25.86 12.15
C ARG A 474 11.06 25.29 11.55
N SER A 475 12.19 25.31 12.29
CA SER A 475 13.46 24.80 11.79
C SER A 475 13.44 23.28 11.60
N LEU A 476 12.92 22.54 12.60
CA LEU A 476 12.74 21.10 12.50
C LEU A 476 11.77 20.72 11.37
N THR A 477 10.68 21.45 11.19
CA THR A 477 9.73 21.18 10.08
C THR A 477 10.39 21.39 8.71
N HIS A 478 11.26 22.40 8.58
CA HIS A 478 11.98 22.67 7.33
C HIS A 478 13.06 21.62 7.03
N ILE A 479 13.82 21.19 8.05
CA ILE A 479 14.77 20.07 7.93
C ILE A 479 14.03 18.78 7.58
N MET A 480 12.95 18.48 8.29
CA MET A 480 12.12 17.29 8.04
C MET A 480 11.53 17.29 6.63
N TYR A 481 11.13 18.43 6.07
CA TYR A 481 10.56 18.52 4.73
C TYR A 481 11.62 18.34 3.63
N ASN A 482 12.78 19.00 3.76
CA ASN A 482 13.88 18.85 2.79
C ASN A 482 14.50 17.45 2.85
N ASP A 483 14.70 16.93 4.06
CA ASP A 483 15.23 15.58 4.26
C ASP A 483 14.21 14.52 3.85
N MET A 484 12.89 14.76 4.04
CA MET A 484 11.84 13.89 3.49
C MET A 484 11.95 13.78 1.97
N MET A 485 12.11 14.89 1.25
CA MET A 485 12.22 14.86 -0.20
C MET A 485 13.46 14.08 -0.66
N LEU A 486 14.59 14.21 0.03
CA LEU A 486 15.80 13.43 -0.25
C LEU A 486 15.63 11.94 0.08
N ILE A 487 14.97 11.61 1.19
CA ILE A 487 14.64 10.23 1.58
C ILE A 487 13.71 9.59 0.55
N ILE A 488 12.71 10.33 0.07
CA ILE A 488 11.79 9.89 -0.98
C ILE A 488 12.56 9.58 -2.26
N ILE A 489 13.41 10.50 -2.71
CA ILE A 489 14.23 10.30 -3.91
C ILE A 489 15.23 9.14 -3.72
N LEU A 490 15.70 8.84 -2.50
CA LEU A 490 16.53 7.65 -2.27
C LEU A 490 15.71 6.35 -2.28
N LEU A 491 14.50 6.39 -1.72
CA LEU A 491 13.64 5.23 -1.52
C LEU A 491 12.81 4.83 -2.75
N MET A 492 12.65 5.71 -3.75
CA MET A 492 12.08 5.35 -5.05
C MET A 492 12.91 4.20 -5.65
N ARG A 493 12.34 3.00 -5.81
CA ARG A 493 13.12 1.83 -6.26
C ARG A 493 13.66 2.05 -7.68
N PRO A 494 14.97 1.93 -7.93
CA PRO A 494 15.47 1.75 -9.29
C PRO A 494 15.03 0.36 -9.76
N HIS A 495 14.53 0.27 -11.00
CA HIS A 495 14.24 -1.00 -11.67
C HIS A 495 15.51 -1.65 -12.21
#